data_AF-A0ABD0QNT9-F1
#
_entry.id   AF-A0ABD0QNT9-F1
#
_cell.length_a   1.000
_cell.length_b   1.000
_cell.length_c   1.000
_cell.angle_alpha   90.00
_cell.angle_beta   90.00
_cell.angle_gamma   90.00
#
_symmetry.space_group_name_H-M   'P 1'
#
loop_
_entity.id
_entity.type
_entity.pdbx_description
1 polymer ?
#
loop_
_entity_poly.entity_id
_entity_poly.type
_entity_poly.pdbx_seq_one_letter_code
_entity_poly.pdbx_strand_id
1 'polypeptide(L)' 'MIDQKEPDNPVPAVVDSKEMRAVMLTGFGGLNKLKVTKKPMPDPQEGEVKIRVKA' A
#
# COMPACT_ATOMS: atom_id res chain seq x y z
N MET A 1 3.30 -7.46 -35.02
CA MET A 1 2.34 -7.27 -33.91
C MET A 1 2.66 -8.29 -32.85
N ILE A 2 3.56 -7.98 -31.92
CA ILE A 2 3.87 -8.87 -30.80
C ILE A 2 4.22 -7.97 -29.61
N ASP A 3 3.26 -7.73 -28.73
CA ASP A 3 3.53 -7.28 -27.36
C ASP A 3 3.24 -8.47 -26.46
N GLN A 4 4.32 -9.10 -25.99
CA GLN A 4 4.31 -10.09 -24.93
C GLN A 4 3.99 -9.35 -23.62
N LYS A 5 2.79 -9.56 -23.05
CA LYS A 5 2.44 -9.12 -21.70
C LYS A 5 2.55 -10.32 -20.75
N GLU A 6 3.38 -10.13 -19.72
CA GLU A 6 3.84 -11.06 -18.70
C GLU A 6 2.72 -11.82 -17.94
N PRO A 7 3.03 -12.99 -17.34
CA PRO A 7 2.04 -13.94 -16.87
C PRO A 7 1.26 -13.46 -15.64
N ASP A 8 -0.07 -13.50 -15.79
CA ASP A 8 -1.08 -13.38 -14.74
C ASP A 8 -0.88 -14.50 -13.71
N ASN A 9 -0.29 -14.17 -12.56
CA ASN A 9 -0.27 -15.05 -11.40
C ASN A 9 -1.38 -14.59 -10.43
N PRO A 10 -2.49 -15.33 -10.28
CA PRO A 10 -3.62 -14.90 -9.47
C PRO A 10 -3.29 -15.10 -7.99
N VAL A 11 -2.67 -14.09 -7.37
CA VAL A 11 -2.62 -14.00 -5.90
C VAL A 11 -3.97 -13.46 -5.47
N PRO A 12 -4.74 -14.16 -4.61
CA PRO A 12 -6.15 -13.89 -4.40
C PRO A 12 -6.39 -12.41 -4.08
N ALA A 13 -6.91 -11.69 -5.07
CA ALA A 13 -7.70 -10.49 -4.88
C ALA A 13 -8.88 -10.89 -4.00
N VAL A 14 -9.35 -9.96 -3.15
CA VAL A 14 -10.47 -10.13 -2.20
C VAL A 14 -10.13 -10.67 -0.81
N VAL A 15 -9.26 -9.97 -0.08
CA VAL A 15 -9.60 -9.67 1.32
C VAL A 15 -9.61 -8.16 1.50
N ASP A 16 -10.81 -7.64 1.71
CA ASP A 16 -11.13 -6.27 2.11
C ASP A 16 -10.00 -5.58 2.85
N SER A 17 -9.49 -4.49 2.29
CA SER A 17 -8.66 -3.57 3.06
C SER A 17 -8.91 -2.16 2.55
N LYS A 18 -10.15 -1.70 2.74
CA LYS A 18 -10.46 -0.25 2.76
C LYS A 18 -9.51 0.51 3.70
N GLU A 19 -8.88 -0.20 4.64
CA GLU A 19 -7.86 0.32 5.53
C GLU A 19 -6.52 -0.40 5.36
N MET A 20 -5.42 0.35 5.45
CA MET A 20 -4.03 -0.12 5.53
C MET A 20 -3.41 0.24 6.87
N ARG A 21 -2.41 -0.53 7.33
CA ARG A 21 -1.59 -0.16 8.49
C ARG A 21 -0.46 0.77 8.05
N ALA A 22 -0.33 1.91 8.73
CA ALA A 22 0.71 2.90 8.48
C ALA A 22 1.39 3.32 9.78
N VAL A 23 2.70 3.60 9.70
CA VAL A 23 3.46 4.20 10.80
C VAL A 23 3.31 5.71 10.70
N MET A 24 2.62 6.32 11.66
CA MET A 24 2.38 7.75 11.73
C MET A 24 3.30 8.41 12.75
N LEU A 25 3.92 9.52 12.36
CA LEU A 25 4.61 10.41 13.28
C LEU A 25 3.58 11.27 14.02
N THR A 26 3.55 11.16 15.36
CA THR A 26 2.63 11.93 16.22
C THR A 26 3.29 13.15 16.87
N GLY A 27 4.59 13.36 16.65
CA GLY A 27 5.36 14.51 17.13
C GLY A 27 6.86 14.28 16.97
N PHE A 28 7.67 15.31 17.24
CA PHE A 28 9.13 15.21 17.16
C PHE A 28 9.74 14.77 18.50
N GLY A 29 10.98 14.24 18.46
CA GLY A 29 11.73 13.88 19.67
C GLY A 29 12.00 12.39 19.89
N GLY A 30 11.80 11.53 18.87
CA GLY A 30 12.28 10.14 18.89
C GLY A 30 11.26 9.09 18.47
N LEU A 31 11.68 7.82 18.51
CA LEU A 31 10.90 6.65 18.06
C LEU A 31 9.60 6.45 18.86
N ASN A 32 9.57 6.90 20.12
CA ASN A 32 8.38 6.87 20.97
C ASN A 32 7.21 7.72 20.43
N LYS A 33 7.44 8.54 19.40
CA LYS A 33 6.40 9.32 18.71
C LYS A 33 5.87 8.65 17.45
N LEU A 34 6.41 7.50 17.04
CA LEU A 34 5.87 6.70 15.94
C LEU A 34 4.78 5.77 16.48
N LYS A 35 3.61 5.78 15.83
CA LYS A 35 2.49 4.88 16.17
C LYS A 35 1.99 4.15 14.93
N VAL A 36 1.73 2.86 15.06
CA VAL A 36 1.03 2.10 14.02
C VAL A 36 -0.45 2.42 14.10
N THR A 37 -1.04 2.88 13.00
CA THR A 37 -2.46 3.24 12.90
C THR A 37 -3.08 2.63 11.66
N LYS A 38 -4.39 2.42 11.67
CA LYS A 38 -5.16 2.07 10.47
C LYS A 38 -5.58 3.35 9.76
N LYS A 39 -5.39 3.38 8.44
CA LYS A 39 -5.71 4.52 7.57
C LYS A 39 -6.45 4.03 6.34
N PRO A 40 -7.34 4.82 5.74
CA PRO A 40 -7.95 4.44 4.48
C PRO A 40 -6.85 4.18 3.43
N MET A 41 -7.09 3.19 2.59
CA MET A 41 -6.19 2.88 1.49
C MET A 41 -6.22 4.03 0.47
N PRO A 42 -5.08 4.57 0.05
CA PRO A 42 -5.05 5.62 -0.97
C PRO A 42 -5.41 5.04 -2.34
N ASP A 43 -6.00 5.88 -3.20
CA ASP A 43 -6.30 5.57 -4.58
C ASP A 43 -5.35 6.33 -5.51
N PRO A 44 -4.69 5.64 -6.46
CA PRO A 44 -3.75 6.27 -7.38
C PRO A 44 -4.47 7.14 -8.40
N GLN A 45 -3.86 8.26 -8.76
CA GLN A 45 -4.28 9.11 -9.87
C GLN A 45 -3.69 8.63 -11.21
N GLU A 46 -4.04 9.31 -12.30
CA GLU A 46 -3.46 9.03 -13.60
C GLU A 46 -1.93 9.22 -13.57
N GLY A 47 -1.19 8.21 -14.02
CA GLY A 47 0.27 8.18 -13.96
C GLY A 47 0.85 7.65 -12.65
N GLU A 48 0.03 7.30 -11.65
CA GLU A 48 0.48 6.71 -10.38
C GLU A 48 0.20 5.19 -10.30
N VAL A 49 0.88 4.51 -9.38
CA VAL A 49 0.70 3.07 -9.13
C VAL A 49 0.53 2.78 -7.63
N LYS A 50 -0.38 1.88 -7.29
CA LYS A 50 -0.60 1.40 -5.91
C LYS A 50 0.33 0.22 -5.62
N ILE A 51 1.24 0.36 -4.65
CA ILE A 51 2.26 -0.65 -4.32
C ILE A 51 1.90 -1.41 -3.04
N ARG A 52 2.08 -2.73 -3.05
CA ARG A 52 1.99 -3.57 -1.84
C ARG A 52 3.38 -3.76 -1.22
N VAL A 53 3.59 -3.21 -0.03
CA VAL A 53 4.82 -3.38 0.75
C VAL A 53 4.93 -4.81 1.31
N LYS A 54 6.13 -5.40 1.27
CA LYS A 54 6.40 -6.80 1.68
C LYS A 54 7.52 -6.98 2.70
N ALA A 55 8.34 -5.95 2.90
CA ALA A 55 9.48 -5.98 3.83
C ALA A 55 9.04 -5.81 5.29
#